data_AF-A0A6C0CRL5-F1
#
_entry.id   AF-A0A6C0CRL5-F1
#
_cell.length_a   1.000
_cell.length_b   1.000
_cell.length_c   1.000
_cell.angle_alpha   90.00
_cell.angle_beta   90.00
_cell.angle_gamma   90.00
#
_symmetry.space_group_name_H-M   'P 1'
#
loop_
_entity.id
_entity.type
_entity.pdbx_description
1 polymer ?
#
loop_
_entity_poly.entity_id
_entity_poly.type
_entity_poly.pdbx_seq_one_letter_code
_entity_poly.pdbx_strand_id
1 'polypeptide(L)'
;MDTLQGFKNNDRVKKITNVLIVYFGWIFIHYTASHLYVKMCVPSTIMGFIMAPFIVPSPHCQALRWAIYNGGNSIMAMWIVLGTIIMRYLKPIG
;
A
#
# COMPACT_ATOMS: atom_id res chain seq x y z
N MET A 1 -7.77 -40.02 -0.71
CA MET A 1 -7.33 -38.93 0.19
C MET A 1 -7.08 -37.63 -0.60
N ASP A 2 -7.74 -37.50 -1.75
CA ASP A 2 -7.36 -36.57 -2.83
C ASP A 2 -8.31 -35.36 -2.89
N THR A 3 -9.54 -35.52 -2.38
CA THR A 3 -10.53 -34.45 -2.24
C THR A 3 -10.10 -33.41 -1.20
N LEU A 4 -9.51 -33.82 -0.07
CA LEU A 4 -9.02 -32.92 0.98
C LEU A 4 -7.83 -32.05 0.51
N GLN A 5 -6.95 -32.59 -0.34
CA GLN A 5 -5.87 -31.82 -0.96
C GLN A 5 -6.41 -30.78 -1.94
N GLY A 6 -7.44 -31.12 -2.72
CA GLY A 6 -8.14 -30.19 -3.62
C GLY A 6 -8.80 -29.01 -2.89
N PHE A 7 -9.51 -29.27 -1.78
CA PHE A 7 -10.10 -28.22 -0.94
C PHE A 7 -9.02 -27.31 -0.33
N LYS A 8 -7.97 -27.89 0.27
CA LYS A 8 -6.86 -27.13 0.87
C LYS A 8 -6.05 -26.34 -0.17
N ASN A 9 -6.05 -26.75 -1.44
CA ASN A 9 -5.41 -26.01 -2.51
C ASN A 9 -6.26 -24.80 -2.94
N ASN A 10 -7.58 -24.97 -3.07
CA ASN A 10 -8.50 -23.88 -3.39
C ASN A 10 -8.49 -22.78 -2.32
N ASP A 11 -8.50 -23.16 -1.03
CA ASP A 11 -8.42 -22.19 0.07
C ASP A 11 -7.10 -21.42 0.11
N ARG A 12 -5.97 -22.08 -0.23
CA ARG A 12 -4.68 -21.41 -0.36
C ARG A 12 -4.66 -20.43 -1.52
N VAL A 13 -5.18 -20.83 -2.69
CA VAL A 13 -5.26 -19.95 -3.87
C VAL A 13 -6.12 -18.73 -3.55
N LYS A 14 -7.31 -18.91 -2.96
CA LYS A 14 -8.18 -17.79 -2.53
C LYS A 14 -7.48 -16.84 -1.56
N LYS A 15 -6.76 -17.36 -0.57
CA LYS A 15 -5.99 -16.54 0.37
C LYS A 15 -4.92 -15.70 -0.33
N ILE A 16 -4.14 -16.32 -1.22
CA ILE A 16 -3.09 -15.61 -1.97
C ILE A 16 -3.71 -14.55 -2.89
N THR A 17 -4.79 -14.89 -3.60
CA THR A 17 -5.51 -13.95 -4.47
C THR A 17 -6.02 -12.74 -3.69
N ASN A 18 -6.61 -12.93 -2.51
CA ASN A 18 -7.09 -11.82 -1.67
C ASN A 18 -5.95 -10.90 -1.24
N VAL A 19 -4.80 -11.46 -0.84
CA VAL A 19 -3.62 -10.68 -0.47
C VAL A 19 -3.10 -9.86 -1.65
N LEU A 20 -3.07 -10.44 -2.86
CA LEU A 20 -2.65 -9.73 -4.07
C LEU A 20 -3.60 -8.58 -4.44
N ILE A 21 -4.92 -8.78 -4.33
CA ILE A 21 -5.90 -7.71 -4.59
C ILE A 21 -5.70 -6.55 -3.62
N VAL A 22 -5.51 -6.83 -2.34
CA VAL A 22 -5.24 -5.80 -1.33
C VAL A 22 -3.93 -5.08 -1.63
N TYR A 23 -2.89 -5.78 -2.10
CA TYR A 23 -1.63 -5.19 -2.50
C TYR A 23 -1.78 -4.18 -3.64
N PHE A 24 -2.38 -4.60 -4.75
CA PHE A 24 -2.61 -3.71 -5.88
C PHE A 24 -3.55 -2.55 -5.52
N GLY A 25 -4.54 -2.80 -4.66
CA GLY A 25 -5.42 -1.77 -4.13
C GLY A 25 -4.66 -0.68 -3.38
N TRP A 26 -3.77 -1.05 -2.45
CA TRP A 26 -2.97 -0.08 -1.70
C TRP A 26 -1.99 0.69 -2.56
N ILE A 27 -1.36 0.05 -3.55
CA ILE A 27 -0.50 0.74 -4.52
C ILE A 27 -1.29 1.79 -5.30
N PHE A 28 -2.46 1.41 -5.80
CA PHE A 28 -3.31 2.31 -6.57
C PHE A 28 -3.78 3.51 -5.72
N ILE A 29 -4.22 3.26 -4.48
CA ILE A 29 -4.62 4.31 -3.53
C ILE A 29 -3.44 5.23 -3.22
N HIS A 30 -2.26 4.67 -2.94
CA HIS A 30 -1.09 5.46 -2.58
C HIS A 30 -0.61 6.34 -3.74
N TYR A 31 -0.60 5.79 -4.96
CA TYR A 31 -0.23 6.51 -6.17
C TYR A 31 -1.20 7.65 -6.48
N THR A 32 -2.50 7.35 -6.54
CA THR A 32 -3.54 8.33 -6.84
C THR A 32 -3.62 9.42 -5.76
N ALA A 33 -3.56 9.05 -4.48
CA ALA A 33 -3.60 9.99 -3.37
C ALA A 33 -2.39 10.94 -3.39
N SER A 34 -1.18 10.44 -3.67
CA SER A 34 0.04 11.27 -3.75
C SER A 34 -0.05 12.31 -4.86
N HIS A 35 -0.51 11.91 -6.05
CA HIS A 35 -0.67 12.84 -7.17
C HIS A 35 -1.79 13.85 -6.94
N LEU A 36 -2.91 13.43 -6.34
CA LEU A 36 -4.02 14.33 -6.05
C LEU A 36 -3.66 15.34 -4.94
N TYR A 37 -2.90 14.91 -3.93
CA TYR A 37 -2.43 15.76 -2.84
C TYR A 37 -1.55 16.92 -3.35
N VAL A 38 -0.60 16.64 -4.25
CA VAL A 38 0.25 17.69 -4.83
C VAL A 38 -0.56 18.64 -5.73
N LYS A 39 -1.57 18.15 -6.45
CA LYS A 39 -2.40 19.00 -7.32
C LYS A 39 -3.37 19.90 -6.56
N MET A 40 -3.97 19.40 -5.47
CA MET A 40 -5.06 20.10 -4.76
C MET A 40 -4.60 20.79 -3.48
N CYS A 41 -3.72 20.15 -2.70
CA CYS A 41 -3.38 20.60 -1.35
C CYS A 41 -2.10 21.41 -1.29
N VAL A 42 -1.12 21.09 -2.15
CA VAL A 42 0.21 21.72 -2.16
C VAL A 42 0.68 21.97 -3.59
N PRO A 43 0.00 22.85 -4.36
CA PRO A 43 0.40 23.13 -5.73
C PRO A 43 1.80 23.76 -5.78
N SER A 44 2.59 23.42 -6.79
CA SER A 44 4.01 23.79 -6.92
C SER A 44 4.28 25.27 -7.24
N THR A 45 3.36 26.17 -6.91
CA THR A 45 3.49 27.62 -7.10
C THR A 45 3.85 28.31 -5.78
N ILE A 46 4.48 29.50 -5.85
CA ILE A 46 4.84 30.28 -4.65
C ILE A 46 3.59 30.64 -3.84
N MET A 47 2.48 30.98 -4.51
CA MET A 47 1.20 31.21 -3.84
C MET A 47 0.68 29.94 -3.17
N GLY A 48 0.82 28.78 -3.83
CA GLY A 48 0.50 27.48 -3.28
C GLY A 48 1.25 27.16 -1.99
N PHE A 49 2.52 27.53 -1.91
CA PHE A 49 3.33 27.37 -0.70
C PHE A 49 2.81 28.21 0.48
N ILE A 50 2.45 29.47 0.23
CA ILE A 50 1.90 30.37 1.27
C ILE A 50 0.50 29.92 1.70
N MET A 51 -0.32 29.42 0.78
CA MET A 51 -1.68 28.95 1.05
C MET A 51 -1.73 27.53 1.64
N ALA A 52 -0.69 26.72 1.46
CA ALA A 52 -0.59 25.35 1.96
C ALA A 52 -1.02 25.18 3.43
N PRO A 53 -0.54 25.97 4.42
CA PRO A 53 -0.95 25.80 5.81
C PRO A 53 -2.45 26.00 6.05
N PHE A 54 -3.14 26.76 5.20
CA PHE A 54 -4.58 27.00 5.31
C PHE A 54 -5.41 25.93 4.59
N ILE A 55 -4.88 25.33 3.52
CA ILE A 55 -5.57 24.30 2.73
C ILE A 55 -5.35 22.89 3.30
N VAL A 56 -4.17 22.59 3.82
CA VAL A 56 -3.81 21.29 4.41
C VAL A 56 -4.78 20.79 5.50
N PRO A 57 -5.33 21.61 6.43
CA PRO A 57 -6.29 21.12 7.43
C PRO A 57 -7.67 20.78 6.86
N SER A 58 -7.94 21.06 5.58
CA SER A 58 -9.20 20.70 4.96
C SER A 58 -9.42 19.17 4.93
N PRO A 59 -10.68 18.70 5.02
CA PRO A 59 -10.97 17.27 5.19
C PRO A 59 -10.46 16.40 4.04
N HIS A 60 -10.50 16.89 2.79
CA HIS A 60 -10.01 16.14 1.64
C HIS A 60 -8.47 15.97 1.69
N CYS A 61 -7.72 17.01 2.07
CA CYS A 61 -6.27 16.93 2.22
C CYS A 61 -5.84 16.04 3.37
N GLN A 62 -6.60 16.03 4.47
CA GLN A 62 -6.35 15.12 5.59
C GLN A 62 -6.59 13.65 5.20
N ALA A 63 -7.68 13.36 4.48
CA ALA A 63 -7.96 12.01 3.97
C ALA A 63 -6.85 11.52 3.02
N LEU A 64 -6.42 12.38 2.09
CA LEU A 64 -5.33 12.07 1.16
C LEU A 64 -4.01 11.84 1.91
N ARG A 65 -3.67 12.70 2.88
CA ARG A 65 -2.47 12.54 3.71
C ARG A 65 -2.49 11.23 4.49
N TRP A 66 -3.64 10.87 5.07
CA TRP A 66 -3.82 9.59 5.76
C TRP A 66 -3.62 8.40 4.81
N ALA A 67 -4.19 8.47 3.60
CA ALA A 67 -4.04 7.43 2.58
C ALA A 67 -2.59 7.27 2.11
N ILE A 68 -1.86 8.38 1.96
CA ILE A 68 -0.43 8.36 1.62
C ILE A 68 0.37 7.68 2.74
N TYR A 69 0.17 8.09 3.99
CA TYR A 69 0.91 7.57 5.15
C TYR A 69 0.65 6.08 5.38
N ASN A 70 -0.63 5.69 5.49
CA ASN A 70 -1.01 4.31 5.77
C ASN A 70 -0.81 3.41 4.55
N GLY A 71 -1.00 3.93 3.33
CA GLY A 71 -0.71 3.19 2.11
C GLY A 71 0.78 2.88 1.98
N GLY A 72 1.66 3.84 2.26
CA GLY A 72 3.11 3.63 2.26
C GLY A 72 3.54 2.60 3.31
N ASN A 73 3.00 2.70 4.53
CA ASN A 73 3.27 1.72 5.58
C ASN A 73 2.79 0.30 5.21
N SER A 74 1.61 0.19 4.59
CA SER A 74 1.07 -1.08 4.11
C SER A 74 1.96 -1.71 3.03
N ILE A 75 2.42 -0.91 2.06
CA ILE A 75 3.35 -1.35 1.01
C ILE A 75 4.67 -1.82 1.64
N MET A 76 5.20 -1.09 2.62
CA MET A 76 6.45 -1.46 3.31
C MET A 76 6.31 -2.79 4.06
N ALA A 77 5.20 -2.99 4.79
CA ALA A 77 4.92 -4.25 5.48
C ALA A 77 4.89 -5.44 4.51
N MET A 78 4.37 -5.24 3.29
CA MET A 78 4.36 -6.27 2.25
C MET A 78 5.77 -6.63 1.77
N TRP A 79 6.64 -5.63 1.58
CA TRP A 79 8.06 -5.88 1.26
C TRP A 79 8.79 -6.64 2.37
N ILE A 80 8.46 -6.39 3.64
CA ILE A 80 9.03 -7.14 4.78
C ILE A 80 8.61 -8.61 4.72
N VAL A 81 7.35 -8.91 4.39
CA VAL A 81 6.88 -10.30 4.24
C VAL A 81 7.61 -11.00 3.09
N LEU A 82 7.75 -10.33 1.93
CA LEU A 82 8.52 -10.86 0.81
C LEU A 82 9.99 -11.10 1.19
N GLY A 83 10.62 -10.14 1.87
CA GLY A 83 11.97 -10.27 2.39
C GLY A 83 12.12 -11.46 3.34
N THR A 84 11.14 -11.68 4.22
CA THR A 84 11.12 -12.82 5.15
C THR A 84 11.02 -14.15 4.40
N ILE A 85 10.23 -14.21 3.33
CA ILE A 85 10.13 -15.39 2.46
C ILE A 85 11.48 -15.65 1.77
N ILE A 86 12.10 -14.63 1.20
CA ILE A 86 13.40 -14.73 0.54
C ILE A 86 14.47 -15.23 1.52
N MET A 87 14.53 -14.65 2.72
CA MET A 87 15.46 -15.05 3.77
C MET A 87 15.25 -16.50 4.22
N ARG A 88 13.99 -16.98 4.24
CA ARG A 88 13.70 -18.39 4.53
C ARG A 88 14.31 -19.34 3.49
N TYR A 89 14.38 -18.94 2.22
CA TYR A 89 14.99 -19.73 1.16
C TYR A 89 16.52 -19.58 1.11
N LEU A 90 17.05 -18.46 1.62
CA LEU A 90 18.46 -18.30 1.95
C LEU A 90 18.81 -19.11 3.20
N LYS A 91 18.93 -20.43 3.04
CA LYS A 91 19.58 -21.26 4.06
C LYS A 91 21.03 -20.76 4.19
N PRO A 92 21.53 -20.40 5.39
CA PRO A 92 22.95 -20.18 5.55
C PRO A 92 23.63 -21.51 5.25
N ILE A 93 24.51 -21.51 4.26
CA ILE A 93 25.46 -22.59 4.03
C ILE A 93 26.45 -22.49 5.20
N GLY A 94 26.16 -23.18 6.29
CA GLY A 94 26.95 -23.24 7.52
C GLY A 94 26.60 -24.50 8.28
#